data_AF-A0A1S9H1E2-F1
#
_entry.id   AF-A0A1S9H1E2-F1
#
_cell.length_a   1.000
_cell.length_b   1.000
_cell.length_c   1.000
_cell.angle_alpha   90.00
_cell.angle_beta   90.00
_cell.angle_gamma   90.00
#
_symmetry.space_group_name_H-M   'P 1'
#
loop_
_entity.id
_entity.type
_entity.pdbx_description
1 polymer ?
#
loop_
_entity_poly.entity_id
_entity_poly.type
_entity_poly.pdbx_seq_one_letter_code
_entity_poly.pdbx_strand_id
1 'polypeptide(L)'
;MARDTTDQTPLSSVQDLTDYIAAGNKPRERFRIGTEHEKFAFFRADNSPVPYFGDASISALLTGLQKKSGWEPITDGGNIIGLAEQNGMGAISIEPGGQFELSGAPLETIHETCRESNQHLATLREIAEPMGIRFLGIGGSPKWTYAETPQMPKSRYEIMTRYMPKVGTQGLDMMYRTCTIQVNLDFSSEADMRKKMRVSMKLQSLATALFASSPFTEGKPNGLLSWRGDIWRDVDNRRAGLLDFTFRDDFGFRDYAEWALDAPMYFIVRDGRYHDCTHVTFRQFMNGALKGEVADPAPTMGDWTNHLSTLFPDVRLKRFLEMRGADGGPWRRICALPAFWVGLLYDDAALEAADELTKDWSFAEIGALRNAVPAEGLKSQFRGHPLFDMAREVIGISRAGLKARGRLNREGQDESIFLAPLEEVLAKKATLAEDLLSLYHGRWQGSVEPVFEDYQY
;
A
#
# COMPACT_ATOMS: atom_id res chain seq x y z
N MET A 1 9.53 -2.24 8.41
CA MET A 1 8.17 -1.68 8.59
C MET A 1 7.59 -2.20 9.91
N ALA A 2 6.51 -1.57 10.37
CA ALA A 2 5.93 -1.53 11.72
C ALA A 2 6.71 -0.75 12.81
N ARG A 3 8.04 -0.85 12.87
CA ARG A 3 8.87 -0.08 13.82
C ARG A 3 9.60 1.07 13.14
N ASP A 4 9.58 2.25 13.74
CA ASP A 4 10.45 3.36 13.33
C ASP A 4 11.92 3.02 13.63
N THR A 5 12.82 3.41 12.71
CA THR A 5 14.24 3.07 12.77
C THR A 5 14.96 4.00 13.76
N THR A 6 15.91 3.45 14.53
CA THR A 6 16.71 4.19 15.53
C THR A 6 18.18 4.32 15.13
N ASP A 7 18.50 4.23 13.85
CA ASP A 7 19.86 4.36 13.32
C ASP A 7 20.41 5.76 13.57
N GLN A 8 21.40 5.87 14.47
CA GLN A 8 21.99 7.13 14.91
C GLN A 8 23.14 7.61 14.01
N THR A 9 23.42 6.95 12.88
CA THR A 9 24.46 7.43 11.95
C THR A 9 24.15 8.88 11.52
N PRO A 10 25.05 9.85 11.79
CA PRO A 10 24.81 11.24 11.44
C PRO A 10 24.73 11.44 9.93
N LEU A 11 23.86 12.35 9.48
CA LEU A 11 23.77 12.77 8.09
C LEU A 11 24.47 14.11 7.88
N SER A 12 25.25 14.20 6.80
CA SER A 12 26.09 15.37 6.50
C SER A 12 25.87 15.92 5.09
N SER A 13 25.30 15.12 4.18
CA SER A 13 25.15 15.50 2.78
C SER A 13 23.94 14.84 2.12
N VAL A 14 23.53 15.37 0.96
CA VAL A 14 22.54 14.72 0.09
C VAL A 14 23.07 13.37 -0.44
N GLN A 15 24.39 13.22 -0.57
CA GLN A 15 25.01 11.97 -1.01
C GLN A 15 24.71 10.83 -0.05
N ASP A 16 24.74 11.08 1.27
CA ASP A 16 24.41 10.08 2.29
C ASP A 16 22.97 9.53 2.09
N LEU A 17 22.04 10.40 1.69
CA LEU A 17 20.64 10.06 1.44
C LEU A 17 20.49 9.23 0.17
N THR A 18 21.21 9.59 -0.90
CA THR A 18 21.19 8.83 -2.16
C THR A 18 21.88 7.47 -2.01
N ASP A 19 22.98 7.41 -1.25
CA ASP A 19 23.72 6.17 -0.98
C ASP A 19 22.85 5.20 -0.17
N TYR A 20 22.05 5.71 0.77
CA TYR A 20 21.08 4.90 1.49
C TYR A 20 20.07 4.20 0.55
N ILE A 21 19.56 4.92 -0.45
CA ILE A 21 18.61 4.38 -1.44
C ILE A 21 19.35 3.39 -2.36
N ALA A 22 20.52 3.78 -2.85
CA ALA A 22 21.36 2.96 -3.73
C ALA A 22 21.82 1.65 -3.07
N ALA A 23 21.93 1.60 -1.73
CA ALA A 23 22.18 0.37 -0.98
C ALA A 23 21.05 -0.68 -1.10
N GLY A 24 19.90 -0.31 -1.69
CA GLY A 24 18.86 -1.24 -2.10
C GLY A 24 19.19 -2.09 -3.34
N ASN A 25 20.16 -1.64 -4.16
CA ASN A 25 20.63 -2.38 -5.33
C ASN A 25 21.09 -3.78 -4.91
N LYS A 26 20.51 -4.81 -5.53
CA LYS A 26 20.92 -6.20 -5.29
C LYS A 26 20.86 -7.01 -6.59
N PRO A 27 21.70 -8.05 -6.75
CA PRO A 27 21.66 -8.86 -7.95
C PRO A 27 20.35 -9.66 -8.02
N ARG A 28 19.91 -10.04 -9.23
CA ARG A 28 18.55 -10.52 -9.50
C ARG A 28 18.19 -11.81 -8.76
N GLU A 29 19.16 -12.69 -8.54
CA GLU A 29 19.00 -13.91 -7.75
C GLU A 29 18.61 -13.63 -6.29
N ARG A 30 18.86 -12.40 -5.81
CA ARG A 30 18.45 -11.91 -4.50
C ARG A 30 17.17 -11.08 -4.53
N PHE A 31 16.53 -10.89 -5.68
CA PHE A 31 15.22 -10.24 -5.73
C PHE A 31 14.20 -11.05 -4.94
N ARG A 32 13.37 -10.33 -4.20
CA ARG A 32 12.27 -10.89 -3.41
C ARG A 32 10.98 -10.13 -3.68
N ILE A 33 9.88 -10.68 -3.19
CA ILE A 33 8.53 -10.18 -3.34
C ILE A 33 8.00 -9.99 -1.93
N GLY A 34 7.91 -8.74 -1.47
CA GLY A 34 7.20 -8.42 -0.23
C GLY A 34 5.76 -8.06 -0.58
N THR A 35 4.78 -8.56 0.18
CA THR A 35 3.36 -8.22 -0.04
C THR A 35 2.77 -7.70 1.25
N GLU A 36 2.09 -6.56 1.15
CA GLU A 36 1.39 -5.95 2.26
C GLU A 36 -0.10 -5.93 1.98
N HIS A 37 -0.91 -6.18 3.01
CA HIS A 37 -2.35 -6.04 2.87
C HIS A 37 -3.04 -5.67 4.17
N GLU A 38 -3.97 -4.73 4.05
CA GLU A 38 -4.82 -4.23 5.12
C GLU A 38 -6.22 -4.85 5.01
N LYS A 39 -6.93 -4.87 6.14
CA LYS A 39 -8.29 -5.41 6.25
C LYS A 39 -9.01 -4.78 7.44
N PHE A 40 -10.32 -4.57 7.29
CA PHE A 40 -11.15 -4.02 8.35
C PHE A 40 -11.62 -5.13 9.29
N ALA A 41 -11.36 -4.97 10.60
CA ALA A 41 -11.92 -5.84 11.63
C ALA A 41 -13.32 -5.36 12.02
N PHE A 42 -14.28 -6.27 12.13
CA PHE A 42 -15.66 -5.96 12.53
C PHE A 42 -16.26 -7.05 13.43
N PHE A 43 -17.24 -6.68 14.24
CA PHE A 43 -18.01 -7.65 15.03
C PHE A 43 -19.07 -8.33 14.17
N ARG A 44 -19.12 -9.66 14.21
CA ARG A 44 -20.11 -10.47 13.47
C ARG A 44 -21.55 -10.18 13.89
N ALA A 45 -21.77 -9.72 15.12
CA ALA A 45 -23.10 -9.52 15.67
C ALA A 45 -23.88 -8.39 14.98
N ASP A 46 -23.20 -7.30 14.61
CA ASP A 46 -23.82 -6.05 14.15
C ASP A 46 -23.00 -5.28 13.10
N ASN A 47 -21.90 -5.85 12.63
CA ASN A 47 -20.96 -5.25 11.68
C ASN A 47 -20.36 -3.91 12.17
N SER A 48 -20.31 -3.67 13.48
CA SER A 48 -19.63 -2.50 14.06
C SER A 48 -18.11 -2.66 14.03
N PRO A 49 -17.34 -1.56 13.97
CA PRO A 49 -15.89 -1.62 13.94
C PRO A 49 -15.33 -2.07 15.30
N VAL A 50 -14.17 -2.74 15.28
CA VAL A 50 -13.56 -3.28 16.50
C VAL A 50 -12.72 -2.20 17.22
N PRO A 51 -13.00 -1.88 18.50
CA PRO A 51 -12.24 -0.89 19.25
C PRO A 51 -10.83 -1.39 19.59
N TYR A 52 -9.97 -0.47 20.04
CA TYR A 52 -8.62 -0.86 20.46
C TYR A 52 -8.61 -1.68 21.77
N PHE A 53 -9.33 -1.22 22.80
CA PHE A 53 -9.36 -1.84 24.14
C PHE A 53 -10.57 -2.77 24.31
N GLY A 54 -10.46 -3.72 25.25
CA GLY A 54 -11.52 -4.67 25.63
C GLY A 54 -11.11 -6.13 25.47
N ASP A 55 -11.98 -7.06 25.88
CA ASP A 55 -11.73 -8.50 25.76
C ASP A 55 -11.81 -9.00 24.30
N ALA A 56 -12.69 -8.38 23.51
CA ALA A 56 -12.79 -8.56 22.07
C ALA A 56 -12.40 -7.24 21.39
N SER A 57 -11.13 -7.10 21.02
CA SER A 57 -10.54 -5.83 20.59
C SER A 57 -9.33 -6.03 19.67
N ILE A 58 -8.83 -4.94 19.07
CA ILE A 58 -7.57 -4.96 18.32
C ILE A 58 -6.38 -5.36 19.20
N SER A 59 -6.31 -4.87 20.44
CA SER A 59 -5.25 -5.29 21.37
C SER A 59 -5.33 -6.79 21.69
N ALA A 60 -6.54 -7.33 21.88
CA ALA A 60 -6.75 -8.75 22.14
C ALA A 60 -6.33 -9.63 20.94
N LEU A 61 -6.61 -9.19 19.71
CA LEU A 61 -6.14 -9.85 18.49
C LEU A 61 -4.61 -9.88 18.41
N LEU A 62 -3.94 -8.74 18.68
CA LEU A 62 -2.48 -8.65 18.69
C LEU A 62 -1.88 -9.56 19.77
N THR A 63 -2.42 -9.56 20.98
CA THR A 63 -1.98 -10.46 22.06
C THR A 63 -2.22 -11.93 21.72
N GLY A 64 -3.34 -12.26 21.09
CA GLY A 64 -3.61 -13.62 20.62
C GLY A 64 -2.60 -14.09 19.58
N LEU A 65 -2.27 -13.22 18.62
CA LEU A 65 -1.26 -13.48 17.61
C LEU A 65 0.12 -13.63 18.24
N GLN A 66 0.50 -12.73 19.14
CA GLN A 66 1.76 -12.79 19.90
C GLN A 66 1.94 -14.16 20.56
N LYS A 67 0.90 -14.64 21.27
CA LYS A 67 0.94 -15.93 21.96
C LYS A 67 1.08 -17.11 21.00
N LYS A 68 0.47 -17.04 19.82
CA LYS A 68 0.46 -18.12 18.85
C LYS A 68 1.72 -18.15 17.98
N SER A 69 2.24 -16.98 17.60
CA SER A 69 3.40 -16.87 16.71
C SER A 69 4.73 -16.75 17.45
N GLY A 70 4.72 -16.30 18.72
CA GLY A 70 5.93 -15.96 19.47
C GLY A 70 6.62 -14.68 18.98
N TRP A 71 5.95 -13.87 18.16
CA TRP A 71 6.52 -12.62 17.63
C TRP A 71 6.66 -11.56 18.72
N GLU A 72 7.65 -10.69 18.57
CA GLU A 72 7.96 -9.66 19.56
C GLU A 72 6.95 -8.50 19.46
N PRO A 73 6.41 -8.02 20.60
CA PRO A 73 5.48 -6.90 20.60
C PRO A 73 6.19 -5.59 20.23
N ILE A 74 5.55 -4.83 19.37
CA ILE A 74 5.90 -3.42 19.14
C ILE A 74 4.95 -2.60 20.02
N THR A 75 5.52 -1.74 20.87
CA THR A 75 4.75 -0.97 21.84
C THR A 75 4.94 0.54 21.68
N ASP A 76 3.88 1.30 21.93
CA ASP A 76 3.88 2.76 22.01
C ASP A 76 3.01 3.19 23.19
N GLY A 77 3.54 4.05 24.08
CA GLY A 77 2.81 4.47 25.28
C GLY A 77 2.32 3.33 26.19
N GLY A 78 2.99 2.16 26.16
CA GLY A 78 2.58 0.95 26.89
C GLY A 78 1.52 0.08 26.19
N ASN A 79 1.02 0.51 25.03
CA ASN A 79 0.05 -0.21 24.22
C ASN A 79 0.74 -1.08 23.17
N ILE A 80 0.26 -2.32 22.95
CA ILE A 80 0.73 -3.16 21.83
C ILE A 80 0.12 -2.63 20.53
N ILE A 81 0.98 -2.23 19.59
CA ILE A 81 0.57 -1.57 18.34
C ILE A 81 0.98 -2.36 17.08
N GLY A 82 1.61 -3.51 17.29
CA GLY A 82 2.07 -4.39 16.24
C GLY A 82 2.90 -5.54 16.78
N LEU A 83 3.36 -6.38 15.87
CA LEU A 83 4.25 -7.50 16.14
C LEU A 83 5.37 -7.50 15.09
N ALA A 84 6.59 -7.78 15.51
CA ALA A 84 7.72 -8.01 14.63
C ALA A 84 8.15 -9.47 14.71
N GLU A 85 8.32 -10.12 13.56
CA GLU A 85 8.99 -11.40 13.49
C GLU A 85 10.48 -11.22 13.86
N GLN A 86 11.04 -12.18 14.61
CA GLN A 86 12.35 -12.05 15.25
C GLN A 86 13.52 -11.90 14.28
N ASN A 87 13.41 -12.45 13.07
CA ASN A 87 14.42 -12.36 12.02
C ASN A 87 14.17 -11.20 11.05
N GLY A 88 13.19 -10.33 11.34
CA GLY A 88 12.83 -9.21 10.49
C GLY A 88 12.15 -9.63 9.18
N MET A 89 11.66 -10.86 9.12
CA MET A 89 11.02 -11.42 7.93
C MET A 89 9.54 -11.06 7.83
N GLY A 90 8.96 -10.33 8.77
CA GLY A 90 7.55 -9.95 8.67
C GLY A 90 7.12 -9.09 9.85
N ALA A 91 6.01 -8.39 9.67
CA ALA A 91 5.41 -7.61 10.73
C ALA A 91 3.88 -7.57 10.61
N ILE A 92 3.24 -7.41 11.76
CA ILE A 92 1.83 -7.06 11.86
C ILE A 92 1.77 -5.65 12.42
N SER A 93 1.01 -4.78 11.77
CA SER A 93 0.77 -3.39 12.17
C SER A 93 -0.72 -3.09 12.20
N ILE A 94 -1.05 -2.00 12.89
CA ILE A 94 -2.38 -1.41 12.87
C ILE A 94 -2.31 -0.01 12.29
N GLU A 95 -3.20 0.28 11.35
CA GLU A 95 -3.39 1.59 10.75
C GLU A 95 -4.31 2.48 11.61
N PRO A 96 -4.44 3.80 11.34
CA PRO A 96 -5.10 4.74 12.25
C PRO A 96 -6.53 4.36 12.66
N GLY A 97 -7.30 3.77 11.74
CA GLY A 97 -8.67 3.31 11.95
C GLY A 97 -8.81 1.88 12.50
N GLY A 98 -7.70 1.23 12.84
CA GLY A 98 -7.68 -0.17 13.28
C GLY A 98 -7.66 -1.17 12.14
N GLN A 99 -7.41 -0.74 10.90
CA GLN A 99 -7.16 -1.67 9.80
C GLN A 99 -5.94 -2.53 10.13
N PHE A 100 -6.11 -3.83 9.96
CA PHE A 100 -5.19 -4.84 10.48
C PHE A 100 -4.25 -5.31 9.37
N GLU A 101 -3.00 -4.91 9.41
CA GLU A 101 -2.04 -5.10 8.33
C GLU A 101 -1.17 -6.34 8.55
N LEU A 102 -0.87 -7.05 7.46
CA LEU A 102 0.33 -7.89 7.38
C LEU A 102 1.31 -7.22 6.43
N SER A 103 2.53 -6.96 6.90
CA SER A 103 3.70 -6.75 6.07
C SER A 103 4.44 -8.09 5.96
N GLY A 104 4.19 -8.80 4.87
CA GLY A 104 4.70 -10.15 4.63
C GLY A 104 6.21 -10.20 4.38
N ALA A 105 6.73 -11.42 4.34
CA ALA A 105 8.13 -11.68 4.13
C ALA A 105 8.62 -11.31 2.73
N PRO A 106 9.91 -10.98 2.58
CA PRO A 106 10.54 -10.93 1.26
C PRO A 106 10.71 -12.36 0.72
N LEU A 107 9.74 -12.81 -0.08
CA LEU A 107 9.65 -14.19 -0.59
C LEU A 107 10.19 -14.32 -2.02
N GLU A 108 10.56 -15.52 -2.46
CA GLU A 108 11.12 -15.75 -3.79
C GLU A 108 10.04 -15.91 -4.87
N THR A 109 8.89 -16.48 -4.48
CA THR A 109 7.80 -16.81 -5.39
C THR A 109 6.44 -16.27 -4.94
N ILE A 110 5.54 -16.07 -5.89
CA ILE A 110 4.14 -15.72 -5.63
C ILE A 110 3.42 -16.92 -4.97
N HIS A 111 3.83 -18.15 -5.26
CA HIS A 111 3.33 -19.32 -4.54
C HIS A 111 3.61 -19.24 -3.03
N GLU A 112 4.79 -18.77 -2.62
CA GLU A 112 5.11 -18.52 -1.21
C GLU A 112 4.26 -17.38 -0.65
N THR A 113 4.14 -16.28 -1.39
CA THR A 113 3.32 -15.12 -1.01
C THR A 113 1.88 -15.52 -0.69
N CYS A 114 1.28 -16.36 -1.54
CA CYS A 114 -0.07 -16.87 -1.34
C CYS A 114 -0.18 -17.84 -0.17
N ARG A 115 0.85 -18.66 0.08
CA ARG A 115 0.87 -19.54 1.27
C ARG A 115 0.95 -18.72 2.55
N GLU A 116 1.82 -17.69 2.60
CA GLU A 116 1.94 -16.80 3.74
C GLU A 116 0.62 -16.07 4.02
N SER A 117 0.04 -15.46 2.99
CA SER A 117 -1.24 -14.74 3.12
C SER A 117 -2.36 -15.64 3.65
N ASN A 118 -2.50 -16.86 3.10
CA ASN A 118 -3.49 -17.82 3.58
C ASN A 118 -3.22 -18.29 5.01
N GLN A 119 -1.96 -18.55 5.36
CA GLN A 119 -1.59 -18.95 6.72
C GLN A 119 -1.90 -17.85 7.73
N HIS A 120 -1.63 -16.59 7.37
CA HIS A 120 -1.98 -15.44 8.20
C HIS A 120 -3.49 -15.34 8.42
N LEU A 121 -4.29 -15.38 7.35
CA LEU A 121 -5.74 -15.30 7.44
C LEU A 121 -6.32 -16.45 8.27
N ALA A 122 -5.84 -17.68 8.10
CA ALA A 122 -6.25 -18.84 8.90
C ALA A 122 -5.90 -18.66 10.39
N THR A 123 -4.67 -18.23 10.67
CA THR A 123 -4.18 -18.00 12.04
C THR A 123 -5.00 -16.92 12.74
N LEU A 124 -5.24 -15.80 12.05
CA LEU A 124 -6.01 -14.68 12.54
C LEU A 124 -7.47 -15.05 12.78
N ARG A 125 -8.05 -15.84 11.88
CA ARG A 125 -9.41 -16.38 12.04
C ARG A 125 -9.55 -17.22 13.30
N GLU A 126 -8.64 -18.16 13.55
CA GLU A 126 -8.67 -18.98 14.77
C GLU A 126 -8.68 -18.15 16.07
N ILE A 127 -8.01 -16.99 16.07
CA ILE A 127 -7.94 -16.08 17.22
C ILE A 127 -9.20 -15.21 17.32
N ALA A 128 -9.69 -14.72 16.17
CA ALA A 128 -10.79 -13.77 16.09
C ALA A 128 -12.18 -14.42 16.25
N GLU A 129 -12.36 -15.67 15.78
CA GLU A 129 -13.66 -16.34 15.81
C GLU A 129 -14.26 -16.46 17.21
N PRO A 130 -13.52 -16.87 18.27
CA PRO A 130 -14.03 -16.91 19.63
C PRO A 130 -14.43 -15.54 20.19
N MET A 131 -13.84 -14.45 19.68
CA MET A 131 -14.15 -13.07 20.06
C MET A 131 -15.37 -12.51 19.29
N GLY A 132 -15.93 -13.28 18.36
CA GLY A 132 -16.99 -12.81 17.47
C GLY A 132 -16.51 -11.79 16.44
N ILE A 133 -15.21 -11.73 16.16
CA ILE A 133 -14.61 -10.80 15.20
C ILE A 133 -14.44 -11.49 13.84
N ARG A 134 -14.61 -10.72 12.76
CA ARG A 134 -14.37 -11.10 11.37
C ARG A 134 -13.60 -10.00 10.65
N PHE A 135 -13.11 -10.29 9.44
CA PHE A 135 -12.32 -9.34 8.65
C PHE A 135 -12.87 -9.18 7.24
N LEU A 136 -12.85 -7.95 6.74
CA LEU A 136 -13.30 -7.60 5.39
C LEU A 136 -12.15 -7.06 4.55
N GLY A 137 -11.97 -7.60 3.35
CA GLY A 137 -11.01 -7.13 2.35
C GLY A 137 -11.69 -6.28 1.28
N ILE A 138 -11.60 -4.96 1.41
CA ILE A 138 -12.21 -3.98 0.49
C ILE A 138 -11.42 -2.67 0.53
N GLY A 139 -11.46 -1.82 -0.50
CA GLY A 139 -10.65 -0.60 -0.59
C GLY A 139 -11.00 0.50 0.41
N GLY A 140 -12.25 0.54 0.88
CA GLY A 140 -12.71 1.55 1.82
C GLY A 140 -13.90 1.05 2.65
N SER A 141 -14.06 1.59 3.86
CA SER A 141 -15.14 1.20 4.78
C SER A 141 -16.50 1.45 4.11
N PRO A 142 -17.32 0.40 3.88
CA PRO A 142 -18.56 0.56 3.14
C PRO A 142 -19.69 1.13 3.99
N LYS A 143 -19.56 1.13 5.33
CA LYS A 143 -20.64 1.37 6.28
C LYS A 143 -20.36 2.49 7.27
N TRP A 144 -19.15 2.54 7.83
CA TRP A 144 -18.88 3.38 8.99
C TRP A 144 -18.57 4.83 8.58
N THR A 145 -19.17 5.77 9.31
CA THR A 145 -18.74 7.17 9.30
C THR A 145 -17.35 7.31 9.92
N TYR A 146 -16.65 8.41 9.64
CA TYR A 146 -15.40 8.73 10.33
C TYR A 146 -15.55 8.75 11.86
N ALA A 147 -16.68 9.23 12.37
CA ALA A 147 -16.95 9.34 13.80
C ALA A 147 -17.17 7.99 14.50
N GLU A 148 -17.63 6.97 13.77
CA GLU A 148 -17.78 5.60 14.27
C GLU A 148 -16.47 4.81 14.20
N THR A 149 -15.52 5.25 13.37
CA THR A 149 -14.23 4.56 13.23
C THR A 149 -13.36 4.72 14.49
N PRO A 150 -12.85 3.62 15.05
CA PRO A 150 -11.93 3.64 16.19
C PRO A 150 -10.64 4.41 15.89
N GLN A 151 -10.03 4.99 16.93
CA GLN A 151 -8.72 5.64 16.82
C GLN A 151 -7.68 4.79 17.54
N MET A 152 -6.68 4.31 16.79
CA MET A 152 -5.60 3.50 17.37
C MET A 152 -4.63 4.37 18.18
N PRO A 153 -4.18 3.92 19.37
CA PRO A 153 -3.34 4.71 20.27
C PRO A 153 -1.86 4.65 19.85
N LYS A 154 -1.56 5.14 18.64
CA LYS A 154 -0.21 5.31 18.12
C LYS A 154 0.12 6.80 18.08
N SER A 155 1.10 7.21 18.86
CA SER A 155 1.49 8.61 19.07
C SER A 155 1.74 9.36 17.75
N ARG A 156 2.36 8.70 16.76
CA ARG A 156 2.57 9.30 15.43
C ARG A 156 1.29 9.65 14.68
N TYR A 157 0.21 8.89 14.88
CA TYR A 157 -1.06 9.14 14.20
C TYR A 157 -1.74 10.39 14.74
N GLU A 158 -1.55 10.75 16.01
CA GLU A 158 -2.08 12.01 16.54
C GLU A 158 -1.51 13.24 15.81
N ILE A 159 -0.22 13.22 15.49
CA ILE A 159 0.45 14.27 14.71
C ILE A 159 -0.19 14.36 13.32
N MET A 160 -0.30 13.22 12.63
CA MET A 160 -0.89 13.14 11.29
C MET A 160 -2.35 13.60 11.28
N THR A 161 -3.16 13.17 12.25
CA THR A 161 -4.59 13.55 12.36
C THR A 161 -4.78 15.05 12.53
N ARG A 162 -3.92 15.74 13.29
CA ARG A 162 -3.94 17.20 13.39
C ARG A 162 -3.43 17.90 12.12
N TYR A 163 -2.59 17.23 11.35
CA TYR A 163 -1.95 17.80 10.17
C TYR A 163 -2.81 17.69 8.91
N MET A 164 -3.45 16.54 8.66
CA MET A 164 -4.17 16.27 7.41
C MET A 164 -5.17 17.36 7.01
N PRO A 165 -6.01 17.92 7.91
CA PRO A 165 -6.95 18.99 7.55
C PRO A 165 -6.30 20.29 7.07
N LYS A 166 -4.99 20.47 7.28
CA LYS A 166 -4.23 21.65 6.85
C LYS A 166 -3.75 21.56 5.39
N VAL A 167 -3.77 20.36 4.80
CA VAL A 167 -3.09 20.06 3.52
C VAL A 167 -3.99 19.41 2.47
N GLY A 168 -5.18 18.93 2.86
CA GLY A 168 -6.19 18.38 1.97
C GLY A 168 -7.49 18.08 2.71
N THR A 169 -8.54 17.71 1.99
CA THR A 169 -9.86 17.44 2.60
C THR A 169 -10.10 15.95 2.86
N GLN A 170 -9.36 15.05 2.21
CA GLN A 170 -9.60 13.60 2.27
C GLN A 170 -8.56 12.85 3.12
N GLY A 171 -7.58 13.54 3.71
CA GLY A 171 -6.49 12.89 4.46
C GLY A 171 -6.94 12.12 5.71
N LEU A 172 -8.02 12.53 6.36
CA LEU A 172 -8.60 11.75 7.47
C LEU A 172 -9.27 10.46 6.98
N ASP A 173 -9.95 10.51 5.84
CA ASP A 173 -10.56 9.30 5.28
C ASP A 173 -9.51 8.31 4.78
N MET A 174 -8.42 8.80 4.19
CA MET A 174 -7.24 7.98 3.87
C MET A 174 -6.79 7.19 5.10
N MET A 175 -6.53 7.90 6.20
CA MET A 175 -5.97 7.33 7.42
C MET A 175 -6.92 6.29 8.06
N TYR A 176 -8.21 6.61 8.15
CA TYR A 176 -9.13 5.88 9.01
C TYR A 176 -10.07 4.94 8.27
N ARG A 177 -10.33 5.17 6.97
CA ARG A 177 -11.39 4.47 6.23
C ARG A 177 -10.93 3.80 4.95
N THR A 178 -9.63 3.69 4.68
CA THR A 178 -9.12 2.95 3.51
C THR A 178 -8.33 1.71 3.89
N CYS A 179 -8.29 0.73 2.98
CA CYS A 179 -7.45 -0.47 3.04
C CYS A 179 -6.80 -0.69 1.67
N THR A 180 -5.56 -1.17 1.66
CA THR A 180 -4.76 -1.41 0.43
C THR A 180 -4.27 -2.85 0.33
N ILE A 181 -3.90 -3.26 -0.88
CA ILE A 181 -2.88 -4.29 -1.11
C ILE A 181 -1.69 -3.58 -1.76
N GLN A 182 -0.45 -3.90 -1.35
CA GLN A 182 0.77 -3.36 -1.95
C GLN A 182 1.76 -4.49 -2.22
N VAL A 183 2.67 -4.26 -3.17
CA VAL A 183 3.81 -5.14 -3.41
C VAL A 183 5.10 -4.33 -3.43
N ASN A 184 6.13 -4.91 -2.82
CA ASN A 184 7.47 -4.38 -2.64
C ASN A 184 8.42 -5.17 -3.54
N LEU A 185 9.07 -4.48 -4.48
CA LEU A 185 9.90 -5.10 -5.50
C LEU A 185 11.27 -4.44 -5.58
N ASP A 186 12.27 -5.27 -5.84
CA ASP A 186 13.69 -4.93 -5.85
C ASP A 186 14.16 -4.45 -7.23
N PHE A 187 15.32 -3.80 -7.21
CA PHE A 187 16.04 -3.35 -8.40
C PHE A 187 17.53 -3.65 -8.27
N SER A 188 18.20 -3.82 -9.41
CA SER A 188 19.61 -4.23 -9.46
C SER A 188 20.60 -3.08 -9.65
N SER A 189 20.12 -1.94 -10.11
CA SER A 189 20.90 -0.74 -10.37
C SER A 189 20.00 0.48 -10.45
N GLU A 190 20.58 1.68 -10.50
CA GLU A 190 19.83 2.91 -10.73
C GLU A 190 19.08 2.90 -12.07
N ALA A 191 19.68 2.34 -13.12
CA ALA A 191 19.03 2.22 -14.43
C ALA A 191 17.83 1.25 -14.41
N ASP A 192 17.95 0.12 -13.70
CA ASP A 192 16.86 -0.83 -13.52
C ASP A 192 15.74 -0.23 -12.66
N MET A 193 16.09 0.45 -11.55
CA MET A 193 15.17 1.20 -10.71
C MET A 193 14.39 2.23 -11.52
N ARG A 194 15.10 3.04 -12.32
CA ARG A 194 14.52 4.07 -13.18
C ARG A 194 13.45 3.49 -14.10
N LYS A 195 13.80 2.43 -14.85
CA LYS A 195 12.89 1.80 -15.80
C LYS A 195 11.65 1.23 -15.09
N LYS A 196 11.86 0.44 -14.02
CA LYS A 196 10.76 -0.14 -13.24
C LYS A 196 9.85 0.91 -12.63
N MET A 197 10.41 1.97 -12.05
CA MET A 197 9.63 3.04 -11.43
C MET A 197 8.83 3.82 -12.46
N ARG A 198 9.40 4.12 -13.64
CA ARG A 198 8.69 4.78 -14.75
C ARG A 198 7.51 3.97 -15.25
N VAL A 199 7.74 2.69 -15.58
CA VAL A 199 6.68 1.76 -16.03
C VAL A 199 5.59 1.65 -14.97
N SER A 200 5.97 1.49 -13.70
CA SER A 200 5.02 1.38 -12.59
C SER A 200 4.19 2.66 -12.44
N MET A 201 4.82 3.84 -12.51
CA MET A 201 4.12 5.12 -12.39
C MET A 201 3.10 5.32 -13.52
N LYS A 202 3.48 4.97 -14.75
CA LYS A 202 2.60 5.03 -15.94
C LYS A 202 1.43 4.04 -15.87
N LEU A 203 1.67 2.83 -15.36
CA LEU A 203 0.65 1.79 -15.27
C LEU A 203 -0.15 1.80 -13.96
N GLN A 204 0.17 2.70 -13.02
CA GLN A 204 -0.44 2.66 -11.70
C GLN A 204 -1.96 2.86 -11.73
N SER A 205 -2.45 3.78 -12.57
CA SER A 205 -3.89 4.00 -12.73
C SER A 205 -4.60 2.78 -13.33
N LEU A 206 -3.93 2.00 -14.19
CA LEU A 206 -4.47 0.75 -14.67
C LEU A 206 -4.59 -0.29 -13.54
N ALA A 207 -3.60 -0.38 -12.64
CA ALA A 207 -3.70 -1.22 -11.45
C ALA A 207 -4.84 -0.77 -10.53
N THR A 208 -5.02 0.54 -10.31
CA THR A 208 -6.18 1.06 -9.56
C THR A 208 -7.50 0.62 -10.20
N ALA A 209 -7.65 0.70 -11.53
CA ALA A 209 -8.84 0.25 -12.23
C ALA A 209 -9.10 -1.25 -12.08
N LEU A 210 -8.07 -2.09 -12.25
CA LEU A 210 -8.16 -3.55 -12.14
C LEU A 210 -8.53 -4.02 -10.72
N PHE A 211 -8.08 -3.28 -9.71
CA PHE A 211 -8.27 -3.63 -8.31
C PHE A 211 -9.40 -2.85 -7.62
N ALA A 212 -10.07 -1.92 -8.30
CA ALA A 212 -11.14 -1.09 -7.76
C ALA A 212 -12.20 -1.91 -7.01
N SER A 213 -12.41 -1.56 -5.74
CA SER A 213 -13.30 -2.30 -4.84
C SER A 213 -14.01 -1.43 -3.81
N SER A 214 -13.99 -0.10 -3.91
CA SER A 214 -14.53 0.80 -2.87
C SER A 214 -15.69 1.69 -3.35
N PRO A 215 -16.84 1.11 -3.81
CA PRO A 215 -17.94 1.88 -4.37
C PRO A 215 -18.95 2.41 -3.34
N PHE A 216 -18.77 2.10 -2.05
CA PHE A 216 -19.68 2.48 -0.98
C PHE A 216 -19.01 3.37 0.06
N THR A 217 -19.78 4.30 0.60
CA THR A 217 -19.46 5.08 1.79
C THR A 217 -20.74 5.23 2.60
N GLU A 218 -20.66 5.03 3.91
CA GLU A 218 -21.79 5.26 4.84
C GLU A 218 -23.10 4.54 4.42
N GLY A 219 -22.94 3.32 3.90
CA GLY A 219 -24.04 2.43 3.53
C GLY A 219 -24.67 2.71 2.16
N LYS A 220 -24.10 3.61 1.35
CA LYS A 220 -24.63 4.01 0.04
C LYS A 220 -23.57 4.03 -1.04
N PRO A 221 -23.95 3.85 -2.33
CA PRO A 221 -23.07 4.12 -3.46
C PRO A 221 -22.54 5.55 -3.40
N ASN A 222 -21.23 5.73 -3.56
CA ASN A 222 -20.56 7.03 -3.49
C ASN A 222 -20.28 7.65 -4.88
N GLY A 223 -20.69 6.97 -5.96
CA GLY A 223 -20.47 7.42 -7.34
C GLY A 223 -19.10 7.08 -7.92
N LEU A 224 -18.26 6.35 -7.17
CA LEU A 224 -16.93 5.93 -7.58
C LEU A 224 -16.84 4.40 -7.63
N LEU A 225 -15.82 3.89 -8.32
CA LEU A 225 -15.43 2.49 -8.31
C LEU A 225 -14.26 2.26 -7.34
N SER A 226 -13.34 3.21 -7.27
CA SER A 226 -12.28 3.26 -6.27
C SER A 226 -12.33 4.60 -5.54
N TRP A 227 -13.14 4.69 -4.48
CA TRP A 227 -13.12 5.86 -3.60
C TRP A 227 -11.75 6.04 -2.94
N ARG A 228 -11.07 4.95 -2.60
CA ARG A 228 -9.69 5.01 -2.12
C ARG A 228 -8.75 5.67 -3.14
N GLY A 229 -8.84 5.31 -4.41
CA GLY A 229 -8.05 5.93 -5.48
C GLY A 229 -8.33 7.43 -5.61
N ASP A 230 -9.59 7.85 -5.40
CA ASP A 230 -9.98 9.25 -5.39
C ASP A 230 -9.43 10.03 -4.19
N ILE A 231 -9.50 9.44 -2.99
CA ILE A 231 -9.00 10.02 -1.75
C ILE A 231 -7.55 10.51 -1.90
N TRP A 232 -6.69 9.67 -2.49
CA TRP A 232 -5.26 9.98 -2.67
C TRP A 232 -4.96 11.16 -3.62
N ARG A 233 -5.99 11.79 -4.22
CA ARG A 233 -5.85 13.03 -5.00
C ARG A 233 -5.91 14.29 -4.14
N ASP A 234 -6.40 14.18 -2.90
CA ASP A 234 -6.58 15.33 -1.99
C ASP A 234 -6.26 14.99 -0.51
N VAL A 235 -5.09 14.38 -0.31
CA VAL A 235 -4.51 14.11 1.03
C VAL A 235 -3.47 15.18 1.39
N ASP A 236 -2.31 15.12 0.75
CA ASP A 236 -1.21 16.08 0.84
C ASP A 236 -0.39 15.97 -0.45
N ASN A 237 -0.65 16.88 -1.38
CA ASN A 237 -0.04 16.86 -2.71
C ASN A 237 1.46 17.22 -2.71
N ARG A 238 2.06 17.52 -1.55
CA ARG A 238 3.52 17.67 -1.41
C ARG A 238 4.25 16.35 -1.14
N ARG A 239 3.52 15.27 -0.82
CA ARG A 239 4.09 13.94 -0.53
C ARG A 239 3.41 12.80 -1.29
N ALA A 240 2.34 13.07 -2.02
CA ALA A 240 1.52 12.07 -2.70
C ALA A 240 1.34 12.35 -4.19
N GLY A 241 0.86 11.33 -4.92
CA GLY A 241 0.55 11.43 -6.35
C GLY A 241 1.69 11.03 -7.28
N LEU A 242 1.59 11.50 -8.52
CA LEU A 242 2.56 11.24 -9.58
C LEU A 242 3.81 12.12 -9.38
N LEU A 243 4.97 11.57 -9.71
CA LEU A 243 6.25 12.27 -9.65
C LEU A 243 6.71 12.60 -11.07
N ASP A 244 6.67 13.87 -11.43
CA ASP A 244 6.94 14.36 -12.79
C ASP A 244 8.32 13.94 -13.32
N PHE A 245 9.35 14.02 -12.47
CA PHE A 245 10.71 13.66 -12.83
C PHE A 245 10.86 12.19 -13.27
N THR A 246 9.94 11.29 -12.86
CA THR A 246 9.98 9.87 -13.25
C THR A 246 9.68 9.64 -14.74
N PHE A 247 9.17 10.65 -15.44
CA PHE A 247 8.89 10.60 -16.87
C PHE A 247 10.09 11.04 -17.73
N ARG A 248 11.17 11.54 -17.12
CA ARG A 248 12.40 11.90 -17.84
C ARG A 248 13.25 10.65 -18.12
N ASP A 249 14.07 10.71 -19.15
CA ASP A 249 14.92 9.58 -19.54
C ASP A 249 16.09 9.34 -18.58
N ASP A 250 16.49 10.37 -17.84
CA ASP A 250 17.74 10.44 -17.07
C ASP A 250 17.58 10.49 -15.55
N PHE A 251 16.35 10.47 -15.01
CA PHE A 251 16.14 10.62 -13.56
C PHE A 251 16.83 9.54 -12.73
N GLY A 252 17.24 9.86 -11.50
CA GLY A 252 17.96 8.92 -10.64
C GLY A 252 17.54 8.97 -9.17
N PHE A 253 18.33 8.32 -8.33
CA PHE A 253 18.17 8.35 -6.87
C PHE A 253 18.22 9.77 -6.33
N ARG A 254 19.05 10.62 -6.94
CA ARG A 254 19.19 12.02 -6.54
C ARG A 254 17.89 12.81 -6.72
N ASP A 255 17.18 12.65 -7.83
CA ASP A 255 15.92 13.37 -8.05
C ASP A 255 14.87 13.00 -7.01
N TYR A 256 14.78 11.71 -6.68
CA TYR A 256 13.89 11.25 -5.61
C TYR A 256 14.30 11.80 -4.24
N ALA A 257 15.61 11.81 -3.93
CA ALA A 257 16.11 12.37 -2.68
C ALA A 257 15.84 13.89 -2.58
N GLU A 258 16.05 14.66 -3.65
CA GLU A 258 15.76 16.10 -3.67
C GLU A 258 14.26 16.38 -3.50
N TRP A 259 13.39 15.61 -4.15
CA TRP A 259 11.94 15.68 -3.92
C TRP A 259 11.57 15.38 -2.46
N ALA A 260 12.10 14.28 -1.92
CA ALA A 260 11.85 13.87 -0.54
C ALA A 260 12.38 14.90 0.48
N LEU A 261 13.51 15.56 0.20
CA LEU A 261 14.10 16.60 1.04
C LEU A 261 13.17 17.80 1.26
N ASP A 262 12.38 18.14 0.24
CA ASP A 262 11.48 19.30 0.25
C ASP A 262 10.03 18.98 0.64
N ALA A 263 9.72 17.71 0.85
CA ALA A 263 8.49 17.28 1.49
C ALA A 263 8.51 17.68 2.99
N PRO A 264 7.42 18.27 3.52
CA PRO A 264 7.29 18.54 4.95
C PRO A 264 7.44 17.25 5.77
N MET A 265 8.11 17.34 6.91
CA MET A 265 8.21 16.22 7.84
C MET A 265 6.89 16.03 8.60
N TYR A 266 6.71 14.87 9.23
CA TYR A 266 5.70 14.71 10.28
C TYR A 266 6.32 14.79 11.66
N PHE A 267 7.39 14.03 11.88
CA PHE A 267 8.00 13.90 13.19
C PHE A 267 9.46 13.50 13.11
N ILE A 268 10.13 13.62 14.24
CA ILE A 268 11.34 12.85 14.58
C ILE A 268 11.09 12.06 15.87
N VAL A 269 11.94 11.06 16.13
CA VAL A 269 11.88 10.29 17.39
C VAL A 269 13.10 10.61 18.23
N ARG A 270 12.89 11.13 19.43
CA ARG A 270 13.93 11.41 20.44
C ARG A 270 13.42 10.99 21.81
N ASP A 271 14.29 10.45 22.66
CA ASP A 271 13.94 10.02 24.01
C ASP A 271 12.71 9.08 24.09
N GLY A 272 12.53 8.25 23.07
CA GLY A 272 11.37 7.35 22.94
C GLY A 272 10.03 8.04 22.67
N ARG A 273 10.04 9.30 22.24
CA ARG A 273 8.86 10.12 21.96
C ARG A 273 8.87 10.67 20.55
N TYR A 274 7.68 10.86 20.01
CA TYR A 274 7.46 11.54 18.74
C TYR A 274 7.39 13.05 18.97
N HIS A 275 8.26 13.80 18.28
CA HIS A 275 8.23 15.26 18.26
C HIS A 275 7.59 15.73 16.97
N ASP A 276 6.60 16.61 17.07
CA ASP A 276 5.93 17.20 15.90
C ASP A 276 6.91 18.08 15.13
N CYS A 277 7.11 17.78 13.85
CA CYS A 277 7.99 18.50 12.94
C CYS A 277 7.24 18.96 11.68
N THR A 278 5.93 19.13 11.77
CA THR A 278 5.07 19.47 10.61
C THR A 278 5.32 20.86 10.03
N HIS A 279 6.07 21.71 10.74
CA HIS A 279 6.48 23.06 10.33
C HIS A 279 7.78 23.11 9.54
N VAL A 280 8.52 21.99 9.41
CA VAL A 280 9.83 21.94 8.74
C VAL A 280 9.88 20.88 7.64
N THR A 281 10.72 21.09 6.63
CA THR A 281 11.13 20.05 5.67
C THR A 281 12.37 19.31 6.14
N PHE A 282 12.67 18.15 5.57
CA PHE A 282 13.90 17.42 5.90
C PHE A 282 15.15 18.23 5.52
N ARG A 283 15.11 18.99 4.42
CA ARG A 283 16.18 19.94 4.05
C ARG A 283 16.42 21.00 5.12
N GLN A 284 15.36 21.57 5.66
CA GLN A 284 15.46 22.54 6.75
C GLN A 284 16.01 21.89 8.03
N PHE A 285 15.59 20.65 8.33
CA PHE A 285 16.13 19.89 9.44
C PHE A 285 17.65 19.65 9.30
N MET A 286 18.11 19.24 8.11
CA MET A 286 19.55 19.11 7.83
C MET A 286 20.32 20.43 7.99
N ASN A 287 19.66 21.55 7.73
CA ASN A 287 20.23 22.89 7.94
C ASN A 287 20.07 23.41 9.38
N GLY A 288 19.64 22.56 10.32
CA GLY A 288 19.57 22.86 11.74
C GLY A 288 18.31 23.58 12.20
N ALA A 289 17.19 23.47 11.47
CA ALA A 289 15.92 24.11 11.84
C ALA A 289 15.38 23.69 13.21
N LEU A 290 15.75 22.50 13.71
CA LEU A 290 15.31 22.01 15.03
C LEU A 290 16.28 22.34 16.17
N LYS A 291 17.34 23.13 15.92
CA LYS A 291 18.29 23.53 16.97
C LYS A 291 17.58 24.35 18.04
N GLY A 292 17.64 23.87 19.28
CA GLY A 292 16.99 24.50 20.43
C GLY A 292 15.54 24.09 20.66
N GLU A 293 14.92 23.33 19.74
CA GLU A 293 13.58 22.76 19.92
C GLU A 293 13.62 21.34 20.51
N VAL A 294 14.71 20.59 20.27
CA VAL A 294 14.91 19.20 20.72
C VAL A 294 16.33 19.00 21.24
N ALA A 295 16.53 18.01 22.12
CA ALA A 295 17.82 17.73 22.78
C ALA A 295 18.93 17.31 21.79
N ASP A 296 18.61 16.44 20.82
CA ASP A 296 19.53 15.98 19.78
C ASP A 296 19.05 16.44 18.39
N PRO A 297 19.33 17.70 18.00
CA PRO A 297 18.76 18.32 16.80
C PRO A 297 19.50 17.98 15.51
N ALA A 298 20.47 17.06 15.55
CA ALA A 298 21.18 16.61 14.36
C ALA A 298 20.35 15.53 13.62
N PRO A 299 20.26 15.59 12.28
CA PRO A 299 19.60 14.55 11.49
C PRO A 299 20.42 13.26 11.49
N THR A 300 19.71 12.13 11.55
CA THR A 300 20.28 10.79 11.52
C THR A 300 19.73 9.95 10.37
N MET A 301 20.41 8.88 10.01
CA MET A 301 19.94 7.94 8.99
C MET A 301 18.60 7.29 9.38
N GLY A 302 18.35 7.13 10.69
CA GLY A 302 17.06 6.73 11.24
C GLY A 302 15.96 7.74 10.90
N ASP A 303 16.22 9.03 11.08
CA ASP A 303 15.28 10.09 10.71
C ASP A 303 14.98 10.10 9.21
N TRP A 304 16.00 9.91 8.36
CA TRP A 304 15.80 9.82 6.91
C TRP A 304 14.93 8.61 6.53
N THR A 305 15.23 7.45 7.10
CA THR A 305 14.44 6.22 6.89
C THR A 305 12.99 6.42 7.31
N ASN A 306 12.77 7.06 8.47
CA ASN A 306 11.42 7.35 8.97
C ASN A 306 10.72 8.37 8.08
N HIS A 307 11.40 9.43 7.64
CA HIS A 307 10.86 10.44 6.72
C HIS A 307 10.40 9.84 5.39
N LEU A 308 11.22 9.00 4.76
CA LEU A 308 10.86 8.27 3.54
C LEU A 308 9.59 7.41 3.72
N SER A 309 9.35 6.87 4.91
CA SER A 309 8.14 6.11 5.23
C SER A 309 6.86 6.97 5.31
N THR A 310 7.01 8.29 5.43
CA THR A 310 5.90 9.27 5.47
C THR A 310 5.57 9.85 4.11
N LEU A 311 6.27 9.45 3.06
CA LEU A 311 5.98 9.84 1.68
C LEU A 311 5.03 8.82 1.08
N PHE A 312 4.04 9.28 0.30
CA PHE A 312 2.97 8.44 -0.23
C PHE A 312 2.72 8.66 -1.74
N PRO A 313 3.75 8.70 -2.59
CA PRO A 313 3.54 8.79 -4.03
C PRO A 313 2.86 7.51 -4.53
N ASP A 314 2.30 7.57 -5.74
CA ASP A 314 1.62 6.44 -6.37
C ASP A 314 2.54 5.20 -6.52
N VAL A 315 3.84 5.45 -6.73
CA VAL A 315 4.93 4.47 -6.62
C VAL A 315 6.02 5.04 -5.73
N ARG A 316 6.35 4.35 -4.64
CA ARG A 316 7.30 4.83 -3.62
C ARG A 316 8.66 4.18 -3.78
N LEU A 317 9.72 4.98 -3.65
CA LEU A 317 11.09 4.49 -3.62
C LEU A 317 11.63 4.55 -2.19
N LYS A 318 12.09 3.40 -1.70
CA LYS A 318 12.97 3.22 -0.55
C LYS A 318 14.20 2.46 -1.05
N ARG A 319 14.71 1.50 -0.27
CA ARG A 319 15.67 0.48 -0.78
C ARG A 319 15.03 -0.57 -1.70
N PHE A 320 13.76 -0.37 -2.04
CA PHE A 320 12.92 -1.15 -2.94
C PHE A 320 11.81 -0.23 -3.46
N LEU A 321 11.14 -0.63 -4.53
CA LEU A 321 9.96 0.04 -5.06
C LEU A 321 8.70 -0.51 -4.40
N GLU A 322 7.70 0.36 -4.23
CA GLU A 322 6.42 0.05 -3.61
C GLU A 322 5.28 0.47 -4.51
N MET A 323 4.43 -0.48 -4.89
CA MET A 323 3.30 -0.25 -5.80
C MET A 323 2.03 -0.09 -4.96
N ARG A 324 1.52 1.14 -4.90
CA ARG A 324 0.54 1.61 -3.91
C ARG A 324 -0.87 1.88 -4.46
N GLY A 325 -1.14 1.58 -5.73
CA GLY A 325 -2.37 1.99 -6.40
C GLY A 325 -3.60 1.13 -6.09
N ALA A 326 -3.43 -0.09 -5.59
CA ALA A 326 -4.50 -1.09 -5.51
C ALA A 326 -5.31 -1.03 -4.21
N ASP A 327 -6.63 -1.08 -4.35
CA ASP A 327 -7.54 -1.24 -3.23
C ASP A 327 -7.36 -2.59 -2.53
N GLY A 328 -7.72 -2.64 -1.24
CA GLY A 328 -7.98 -3.86 -0.50
C GLY A 328 -8.97 -4.77 -1.24
N GLY A 329 -8.88 -6.08 -1.05
CA GLY A 329 -9.79 -7.01 -1.74
C GLY A 329 -9.73 -8.43 -1.19
N PRO A 330 -10.63 -9.33 -1.61
CA PRO A 330 -10.65 -10.72 -1.18
C PRO A 330 -9.32 -11.44 -1.44
N TRP A 331 -9.10 -12.57 -0.75
CA TRP A 331 -7.79 -13.23 -0.67
C TRP A 331 -7.13 -13.51 -2.04
N ARG A 332 -7.90 -13.89 -3.07
CA ARG A 332 -7.37 -14.14 -4.43
C ARG A 332 -6.69 -12.90 -5.02
N ARG A 333 -7.15 -11.70 -4.66
CA ARG A 333 -6.58 -10.42 -5.11
C ARG A 333 -5.28 -10.06 -4.37
N ILE A 334 -5.11 -10.51 -3.12
CA ILE A 334 -3.83 -10.39 -2.40
C ILE A 334 -2.71 -11.07 -3.19
N CYS A 335 -3.00 -12.23 -3.78
CA CYS A 335 -2.08 -12.95 -4.67
C CYS A 335 -1.93 -12.31 -6.07
N ALA A 336 -3.02 -11.74 -6.59
CA ALA A 336 -3.03 -11.22 -7.97
C ALA A 336 -2.21 -9.94 -8.14
N LEU A 337 -2.17 -9.06 -7.12
CA LEU A 337 -1.38 -7.82 -7.20
C LEU A 337 0.12 -8.07 -7.36
N PRO A 338 0.79 -8.87 -6.49
CA PRO A 338 2.20 -9.20 -6.69
C PRO A 338 2.40 -9.94 -8.01
N ALA A 339 1.49 -10.84 -8.41
CA ALA A 339 1.58 -11.51 -9.71
C ALA A 339 1.62 -10.53 -10.88
N PHE A 340 0.71 -9.55 -10.88
CA PHE A 340 0.64 -8.53 -11.92
C PHE A 340 1.96 -7.78 -12.08
N TRP A 341 2.49 -7.23 -10.99
CA TRP A 341 3.71 -6.43 -11.03
C TRP A 341 4.99 -7.25 -11.22
N VAL A 342 5.09 -8.44 -10.60
CA VAL A 342 6.24 -9.33 -10.80
C VAL A 342 6.32 -9.78 -12.27
N GLY A 343 5.17 -10.10 -12.88
CA GLY A 343 5.10 -10.44 -14.30
C GLY A 343 5.56 -9.31 -15.22
N LEU A 344 5.34 -8.06 -14.84
CA LEU A 344 5.77 -6.89 -15.63
C LEU A 344 7.23 -6.52 -15.40
N LEU A 345 7.74 -6.69 -14.18
CA LEU A 345 8.98 -6.02 -13.75
C LEU A 345 10.17 -6.96 -13.52
N TYR A 346 9.96 -8.26 -13.33
CA TYR A 346 11.04 -9.21 -12.97
C TYR A 346 11.52 -10.09 -14.13
N ASP A 347 10.96 -9.91 -15.33
CA ASP A 347 11.49 -10.47 -16.57
C ASP A 347 11.91 -9.32 -17.51
N ASP A 348 13.05 -9.46 -18.17
CA ASP A 348 13.61 -8.39 -19.01
C ASP A 348 12.77 -8.10 -20.24
N ALA A 349 12.28 -9.14 -20.91
CA ALA A 349 11.50 -8.97 -22.13
C ALA A 349 10.13 -8.38 -21.79
N ALA A 350 9.53 -8.78 -20.68
CA ALA A 350 8.28 -8.21 -20.19
C ALA A 350 8.45 -6.74 -19.77
N LEU A 351 9.52 -6.41 -19.03
CA LEU A 351 9.81 -5.03 -18.63
C LEU A 351 10.07 -4.14 -19.84
N GLU A 352 10.82 -4.62 -20.83
CA GLU A 352 11.06 -3.89 -22.08
C GLU A 352 9.77 -3.69 -22.88
N ALA A 353 8.92 -4.73 -22.99
CA ALA A 353 7.64 -4.61 -23.67
C ALA A 353 6.73 -3.58 -22.99
N ALA A 354 6.70 -3.54 -21.65
CA ALA A 354 5.92 -2.56 -20.90
C ALA A 354 6.50 -1.13 -21.00
N ASP A 355 7.84 -0.98 -21.00
CA ASP A 355 8.50 0.32 -21.21
C ASP A 355 8.24 0.85 -22.62
N GLU A 356 8.34 0.00 -23.65
CA GLU A 356 8.05 0.40 -25.04
C GLU A 356 6.56 0.74 -25.24
N LEU A 357 5.64 -0.07 -24.70
CA LEU A 357 4.19 0.19 -24.76
C LEU A 357 3.81 1.55 -24.16
N THR A 358 4.51 1.95 -23.10
CA THR A 358 4.20 3.17 -22.34
C THR A 358 5.15 4.33 -22.66
N LYS A 359 6.07 4.16 -23.60
CA LYS A 359 7.23 5.04 -23.83
C LYS A 359 6.84 6.49 -24.05
N ASP A 360 5.87 6.71 -24.92
CA ASP A 360 5.40 8.03 -25.35
C ASP A 360 4.26 8.60 -24.48
N TRP A 361 3.91 7.94 -23.37
CA TRP A 361 2.90 8.43 -22.45
C TRP A 361 3.46 9.59 -21.62
N SER A 362 2.78 10.73 -21.69
CA SER A 362 3.18 11.96 -20.99
C SER A 362 2.64 12.03 -19.56
N PHE A 363 3.29 12.83 -18.71
CA PHE A 363 2.82 13.10 -17.36
C PHE A 363 1.37 13.63 -17.33
N ALA A 364 1.02 14.50 -18.28
CA ALA A 364 -0.33 15.07 -18.37
C ALA A 364 -1.39 14.00 -18.68
N GLU A 365 -1.10 13.07 -19.61
CA GLU A 365 -2.01 11.97 -19.94
C GLU A 365 -2.20 11.01 -18.75
N ILE A 366 -1.14 10.70 -18.01
CA ILE A 366 -1.24 9.86 -16.80
C ILE A 366 -1.93 10.58 -15.66
N GLY A 367 -1.71 11.88 -15.51
CA GLY A 367 -2.48 12.72 -14.59
C GLY A 367 -3.98 12.72 -14.91
N ALA A 368 -4.34 12.78 -16.19
CA ALA A 368 -5.74 12.68 -16.63
C ALA A 368 -6.34 11.30 -16.32
N LEU A 369 -5.61 10.22 -16.60
CA LEU A 369 -6.04 8.86 -16.24
C LEU A 369 -6.23 8.70 -14.72
N ARG A 370 -5.28 9.17 -13.92
CA ARG A 370 -5.35 9.12 -12.47
C ARG A 370 -6.60 9.81 -11.92
N ASN A 371 -7.05 10.87 -12.58
CA ASN A 371 -8.27 11.58 -12.22
C ASN A 371 -9.56 10.86 -12.67
N ALA A 372 -9.54 10.19 -13.83
CA ALA A 372 -10.72 9.56 -14.41
C ALA A 372 -11.01 8.16 -13.83
N VAL A 373 -9.95 7.37 -13.60
CA VAL A 373 -10.05 5.96 -13.18
C VAL A 373 -10.87 5.74 -11.91
N PRO A 374 -10.77 6.56 -10.85
CA PRO A 374 -11.57 6.35 -9.64
C PRO A 374 -13.07 6.25 -9.91
N ALA A 375 -13.60 7.02 -10.87
CA ALA A 375 -15.01 7.03 -11.24
C ALA A 375 -15.35 6.04 -12.36
N GLU A 376 -14.46 5.91 -13.36
CA GLU A 376 -14.77 5.21 -14.62
C GLU A 376 -14.12 3.81 -14.72
N GLY A 377 -13.12 3.52 -13.91
CA GLY A 377 -12.38 2.26 -13.92
C GLY A 377 -11.81 1.92 -15.29
N LEU A 378 -12.08 0.70 -15.78
CA LEU A 378 -11.60 0.25 -17.09
C LEU A 378 -12.32 0.91 -18.28
N LYS A 379 -13.39 1.67 -18.03
CA LYS A 379 -14.10 2.45 -19.07
C LYS A 379 -13.44 3.80 -19.34
N SER A 380 -12.47 4.22 -18.51
CA SER A 380 -11.71 5.44 -18.73
C SER A 380 -11.11 5.49 -20.12
N GLN A 381 -11.12 6.67 -20.73
CA GLN A 381 -10.58 6.86 -22.08
C GLN A 381 -9.10 7.23 -22.02
N PHE A 382 -8.29 6.53 -22.81
CA PHE A 382 -6.90 6.86 -23.06
C PHE A 382 -6.66 6.91 -24.56
N ARG A 383 -6.29 8.09 -25.08
CA ARG A 383 -6.03 8.31 -26.52
C ARG A 383 -7.18 7.82 -27.43
N GLY A 384 -8.42 8.02 -26.99
CA GLY A 384 -9.62 7.63 -27.75
C GLY A 384 -10.02 6.15 -27.65
N HIS A 385 -9.31 5.36 -26.83
CA HIS A 385 -9.62 3.96 -26.57
C HIS A 385 -9.95 3.73 -25.09
N PRO A 386 -10.84 2.79 -24.75
CA PRO A 386 -11.05 2.38 -23.36
C PRO A 386 -9.77 1.80 -22.75
N LEU A 387 -9.51 2.13 -21.48
CA LEU A 387 -8.40 1.60 -20.69
C LEU A 387 -8.46 0.05 -20.59
N PHE A 388 -9.64 -0.54 -20.77
CA PHE A 388 -9.84 -1.98 -20.94
C PHE A 388 -8.95 -2.61 -22.02
N ASP A 389 -8.79 -1.96 -23.18
CA ASP A 389 -7.99 -2.51 -24.27
C ASP A 389 -6.51 -2.59 -23.88
N MET A 390 -6.04 -1.54 -23.18
CA MET A 390 -4.71 -1.48 -22.58
C MET A 390 -4.54 -2.53 -21.48
N ALA A 391 -5.57 -2.73 -20.64
CA ALA A 391 -5.56 -3.74 -19.59
C ALA A 391 -5.29 -5.14 -20.13
N ARG A 392 -5.92 -5.49 -21.26
CA ARG A 392 -5.72 -6.79 -21.92
C ARG A 392 -4.28 -6.98 -22.40
N GLU A 393 -3.70 -5.96 -23.00
CA GLU A 393 -2.31 -6.00 -23.49
C GLU A 393 -1.32 -6.12 -22.33
N VAL A 394 -1.45 -5.27 -21.31
CA VAL A 394 -0.57 -5.26 -20.14
C VAL A 394 -0.67 -6.57 -19.34
N ILE A 395 -1.87 -7.14 -19.16
CA ILE A 395 -2.03 -8.46 -18.53
C ILE A 395 -1.39 -9.56 -19.38
N GLY A 396 -1.42 -9.43 -20.71
CA GLY A 396 -0.70 -10.32 -21.62
C GLY A 396 0.81 -10.29 -21.40
N ILE A 397 1.40 -9.09 -21.27
CA ILE A 397 2.83 -8.89 -20.96
C ILE A 397 3.16 -9.50 -19.59
N SER A 398 2.36 -9.19 -18.57
CA SER A 398 2.53 -9.74 -17.21
C SER A 398 2.53 -11.28 -17.21
N ARG A 399 1.57 -11.88 -17.93
CA ARG A 399 1.49 -13.34 -18.07
C ARG A 399 2.74 -13.92 -18.73
N ALA A 400 3.24 -13.27 -19.79
CA ALA A 400 4.46 -13.71 -20.48
C ALA A 400 5.68 -13.68 -19.54
N GLY A 401 5.84 -12.61 -18.75
CA GLY A 401 6.93 -12.52 -17.78
C GLY A 401 6.85 -13.54 -16.65
N LEU A 402 5.66 -13.85 -16.12
CA LEU A 402 5.49 -14.92 -15.13
C LEU A 402 5.83 -16.30 -15.71
N LYS A 403 5.46 -16.57 -16.95
CA LYS A 403 5.84 -17.82 -17.64
C LYS A 403 7.35 -17.90 -17.89
N ALA A 404 7.97 -16.80 -18.30
CA ALA A 404 9.42 -16.72 -18.53
C ALA A 404 10.23 -16.95 -17.24
N ARG A 405 9.73 -16.45 -16.10
CA ARG A 405 10.32 -16.73 -14.78
C ARG A 405 10.34 -18.22 -14.43
N GLY A 406 9.43 -19.02 -14.98
CA GLY A 406 9.45 -20.48 -14.89
C GLY A 406 9.39 -21.04 -13.47
N ARG A 407 8.83 -20.30 -12.50
CA ARG A 407 8.69 -20.76 -11.11
C ARG A 407 7.46 -21.63 -11.00
N LEU A 408 7.65 -22.92 -10.74
CA LEU A 408 6.60 -23.92 -10.69
C LEU A 408 6.26 -24.32 -9.24
N ASN A 409 4.98 -24.61 -8.99
CA ASN A 409 4.56 -25.31 -7.78
C ASN A 409 4.77 -26.85 -7.90
N ARG A 410 4.40 -27.60 -6.86
CA ARG A 410 4.51 -29.07 -6.83
C ARG A 410 3.64 -29.80 -7.87
N GLU A 411 2.61 -29.13 -8.39
CA GLU A 411 1.69 -29.64 -9.42
C GLU A 411 2.15 -29.27 -10.84
N GLY A 412 3.31 -28.60 -10.98
CA GLY A 412 3.86 -28.19 -12.27
C GLY A 412 3.20 -26.94 -12.87
N GLN A 413 2.39 -26.21 -12.11
CA GLN A 413 1.78 -24.96 -12.56
C GLN A 413 2.72 -23.78 -12.29
N ASP A 414 2.86 -22.90 -13.27
CA ASP A 414 3.61 -21.66 -13.12
C ASP A 414 2.81 -20.55 -12.40
N GLU A 415 3.49 -19.47 -12.03
CA GLU A 415 2.91 -18.35 -11.28
C GLU A 415 1.81 -17.58 -12.03
N SER A 416 1.65 -17.77 -13.34
CA SER A 416 0.61 -17.07 -14.13
C SER A 416 -0.81 -17.43 -13.73
N ILE A 417 -1.02 -18.55 -13.03
CA ILE A 417 -2.32 -18.92 -12.45
C ILE A 417 -2.87 -17.85 -11.50
N PHE A 418 -2.01 -17.03 -10.89
CA PHE A 418 -2.42 -15.98 -9.97
C PHE A 418 -2.97 -14.73 -10.65
N LEU A 419 -2.87 -14.62 -11.99
CA LEU A 419 -3.54 -13.58 -12.77
C LEU A 419 -5.03 -13.87 -12.99
N ALA A 420 -5.53 -15.06 -12.64
CA ALA A 420 -6.93 -15.46 -12.84
C ALA A 420 -7.97 -14.43 -12.37
N PRO A 421 -7.85 -13.75 -11.20
CA PRO A 421 -8.80 -12.72 -10.80
C PRO A 421 -8.86 -11.52 -11.75
N LEU A 422 -7.75 -11.17 -12.39
CA LEU A 422 -7.68 -10.08 -13.37
C LEU A 422 -8.22 -10.52 -14.73
N GLU A 423 -7.97 -11.77 -15.10
CA GLU A 423 -8.55 -12.39 -16.30
C GLU A 423 -10.08 -12.49 -16.20
N GLU A 424 -10.62 -12.77 -15.01
CA GLU A 424 -12.06 -12.71 -14.73
C GLU A 424 -12.63 -11.30 -14.92
N VAL A 425 -11.92 -10.26 -14.46
CA VAL A 425 -12.30 -8.85 -14.71
C VAL A 425 -12.36 -8.57 -16.20
N LEU A 426 -11.37 -9.02 -16.98
CA LEU A 426 -11.36 -8.85 -18.43
C LEU A 426 -12.50 -9.62 -19.11
N ALA A 427 -12.75 -10.86 -18.70
CA ALA A 427 -13.79 -11.71 -19.28
C ALA A 427 -15.20 -11.15 -19.03
N LYS A 428 -15.45 -10.65 -17.81
CA LYS A 428 -16.73 -10.03 -17.43
C LYS A 428 -16.87 -8.59 -17.93
N LYS A 429 -15.75 -7.92 -18.23
CA LYS A 429 -15.68 -6.46 -18.46
C LYS A 429 -16.25 -5.65 -17.29
N ALA A 430 -16.02 -6.15 -16.08
CA ALA A 430 -16.51 -5.55 -14.84
C ALA A 430 -15.47 -5.71 -13.71
N THR A 431 -15.24 -4.62 -13.00
CA THR A 431 -14.42 -4.56 -11.78
C THR A 431 -15.15 -5.17 -10.58
N LEU A 432 -14.44 -5.41 -9.47
CA LEU A 432 -15.09 -5.85 -8.23
C LEU A 432 -16.07 -4.79 -7.71
N ALA A 433 -15.74 -3.51 -7.83
CA ALA A 433 -16.65 -2.42 -7.48
C ALA A 433 -17.97 -2.47 -8.28
N GLU A 434 -17.91 -2.75 -9.58
CA GLU A 434 -19.10 -2.91 -10.42
C GLU A 434 -19.91 -4.16 -10.06
N ASP A 435 -19.23 -5.29 -9.78
CA ASP A 435 -19.88 -6.49 -9.26
C ASP A 435 -20.63 -6.18 -7.94
N LEU A 436 -19.99 -5.46 -7.00
CA LEU A 436 -20.59 -5.04 -5.74
C LEU A 436 -21.79 -4.11 -5.92
N LEU A 437 -21.71 -3.13 -6.83
CA LEU A 437 -22.83 -2.24 -7.17
C LEU A 437 -24.01 -3.03 -7.77
N SER A 438 -23.74 -4.01 -8.63
CA SER A 438 -24.75 -4.90 -9.17
C SER A 438 -25.46 -5.70 -8.07
N LEU A 439 -24.70 -6.22 -7.09
CA LEU A 439 -25.27 -6.90 -5.92
C LEU A 439 -26.13 -5.96 -5.07
N TYR A 440 -25.65 -4.74 -4.81
CA TYR A 440 -26.36 -3.69 -4.08
C TYR A 440 -27.72 -3.36 -4.70
N HIS A 441 -27.76 -3.11 -6.01
CA HIS A 441 -29.00 -2.79 -6.74
C HIS A 441 -29.88 -4.03 -7.00
N GLY A 442 -29.31 -5.22 -6.92
CA GLY A 442 -30.01 -6.49 -7.09
C GLY A 442 -30.31 -7.16 -5.75
N ARG A 443 -29.66 -8.30 -5.50
CA ARG A 443 -30.02 -9.23 -4.41
C ARG A 443 -29.88 -8.64 -3.00
N TRP A 444 -29.05 -7.60 -2.82
CA TRP A 444 -28.87 -6.94 -1.52
C TRP A 444 -29.89 -5.83 -1.25
N GLN A 445 -30.78 -5.53 -2.21
CA GLN A 445 -31.94 -4.63 -2.04
C GLN A 445 -31.59 -3.25 -1.45
N GLY A 446 -30.49 -2.65 -1.89
CA GLY A 446 -30.07 -1.31 -1.45
C GLY A 446 -29.40 -1.28 -0.07
N SER A 447 -28.92 -2.42 0.42
CA SER A 447 -28.14 -2.54 1.66
C SER A 447 -26.70 -2.97 1.38
N VAL A 448 -25.75 -2.43 2.16
CA VAL A 448 -24.35 -2.89 2.14
C VAL A 448 -24.10 -4.03 3.12
N GLU A 449 -25.01 -4.29 4.08
CA GLU A 449 -24.80 -5.29 5.14
C GLU A 449 -24.33 -6.66 4.63
N PRO A 450 -24.87 -7.19 3.51
CA PRO A 450 -24.45 -8.50 3.03
C PRO A 450 -22.97 -8.58 2.60
N VAL A 451 -22.28 -7.44 2.36
CA VAL A 451 -20.84 -7.44 2.04
C VAL A 451 -20.01 -8.03 3.18
N PHE A 452 -20.44 -7.84 4.43
CA PHE A 452 -19.79 -8.38 5.63
C PHE A 452 -19.98 -9.91 5.76
N GLU A 453 -20.93 -10.50 5.04
CA GLU A 453 -21.12 -11.94 4.99
C GLU A 453 -20.46 -12.56 3.75
N ASP A 454 -20.75 -12.00 2.57
CA ASP A 454 -20.37 -12.54 1.26
C ASP A 454 -18.88 -12.37 0.94
N TYR A 455 -18.20 -11.37 1.53
CA TYR A 455 -16.82 -10.98 1.19
C TYR A 455 -15.86 -10.96 2.39
N GLN A 456 -16.27 -11.51 3.54
CA GLN A 456 -15.36 -11.69 4.68
C GLN A 456 -14.26 -12.74 4.39
N TYR A 457 -13.13 -12.64 5.09
CA TYR A 457 -12.03 -13.62 5.04
C TYR A 457 -12.30 -14.89 5.84
#